data_AF-A0AAD7R2K7-F1
#
_entry.id   AF-A0AAD7R2K7-F1
#
_cell.length_a   1.000
_cell.length_b   1.000
_cell.length_c   1.000
_cell.angle_alpha   90.00
_cell.angle_beta   90.00
_cell.angle_gamma   90.00
#
_symmetry.space_group_name_H-M   'P 1'
#
loop_
_entity.id
_entity.type
_entity.pdbx_description
1 polymer ?
#
loop_
_entity_poly.entity_id
_entity_poly.type
_entity_poly.pdbx_seq_one_letter_code
_entity_poly.pdbx_strand_id
1 'polypeptide(L)'
;MSQMMSLEMERPVCLIESAISGLQVNQEGLDILSSISQPVVVVSIVGMYRTGKSYLMNRLSGKRTGFSLGSTIQSEVKGIWMWCVPHPRRDDLTLVLLDTEGLGDVEKV
;
A
#
# COMPACT_ATOMS: atom_id res chain seq x y z
N MET A 1 25.82 2.23 19.75
CA MET A 1 24.65 2.93 19.17
C MET A 1 24.18 2.09 18.01
N SER A 2 23.09 1.33 18.17
CA SER A 2 22.59 0.47 17.10
C SER A 2 22.07 1.34 15.96
N GLN A 3 22.59 1.10 14.77
CA GLN A 3 22.07 1.70 13.54
C GLN A 3 20.60 1.31 13.44
N MET A 4 19.70 2.29 13.56
CA MET A 4 18.26 2.04 13.47
C MET A 4 17.96 1.79 12.00
N MET A 5 17.84 0.51 11.63
CA MET A 5 17.57 0.12 10.25
C MET A 5 16.17 0.61 9.85
N SER A 6 16.10 1.44 8.82
CA SER A 6 14.83 1.83 8.20
C SER A 6 14.20 0.61 7.54
N LEU A 7 12.94 0.32 7.87
CA LEU A 7 12.18 -0.74 7.20
C LEU A 7 11.96 -0.35 5.74
N GLU A 8 12.45 -1.17 4.81
CA GLU A 8 12.13 -1.05 3.39
C GLU A 8 11.51 -2.35 2.88
N MET A 9 10.23 -2.29 2.50
CA MET A 9 9.56 -3.41 1.85
C MET A 9 9.93 -3.46 0.36
N GLU A 10 10.22 -4.66 -0.15
CA GLU A 10 10.50 -4.86 -1.58
C GLU A 10 9.27 -4.54 -2.46
N ARG A 11 8.09 -4.92 -2.01
CA ARG A 11 6.81 -4.79 -2.75
C ARG A 11 5.66 -4.44 -1.79
N PRO A 12 4.55 -3.88 -2.30
CA PRO A 12 3.35 -3.70 -1.50
C PRO A 12 2.73 -5.03 -1.04
N VAL A 13 2.03 -4.99 0.09
CA VAL A 13 1.31 -6.11 0.69
C VAL A 13 -0.14 -5.67 0.93
N CYS A 14 -1.10 -6.58 0.72
CA CYS A 14 -2.51 -6.31 1.02
C CYS A 14 -2.66 -6.13 2.54
N LEU A 15 -3.27 -5.03 3.00
CA LEU A 15 -3.53 -4.76 4.42
C LEU A 15 -4.98 -5.08 4.79
N ILE A 16 -5.92 -4.71 3.93
CA ILE A 16 -7.34 -5.03 4.09
C ILE A 16 -7.81 -5.68 2.80
N GLU A 17 -8.24 -6.93 2.89
CA GLU A 17 -8.86 -7.66 1.79
C GLU A 17 -10.37 -7.37 1.76
N SER A 18 -10.88 -7.10 0.57
CA SER A 18 -12.31 -6.99 0.30
C SER A 18 -12.85 -8.35 -0.17
N ALA A 19 -13.19 -9.22 0.78
CA ALA A 19 -13.80 -10.52 0.50
C ALA A 19 -15.33 -10.43 0.38
N ILE A 20 -15.97 -11.52 -0.08
CA ILE A 20 -17.44 -11.66 -0.12
C ILE A 20 -18.04 -11.55 1.29
N SER A 21 -17.32 -12.04 2.30
CA SER A 21 -17.70 -11.97 3.72
C SER A 21 -17.52 -10.58 4.35
N GLY A 22 -17.07 -9.60 3.58
CA GLY A 22 -16.78 -8.24 4.04
C GLY A 22 -15.28 -7.93 4.07
N LEU A 23 -14.93 -6.86 4.78
CA LEU A 23 -13.54 -6.43 4.93
C LEU A 23 -12.81 -7.29 5.95
N GLN A 24 -11.66 -7.83 5.55
CA GLN A 24 -10.81 -8.66 6.41
C GLN A 24 -9.41 -8.06 6.51
N VAL A 25 -8.86 -8.01 7.73
CA VAL A 25 -7.47 -7.57 7.93
C VAL A 25 -6.53 -8.70 7.53
N ASN A 26 -5.51 -8.38 6.73
CA ASN A 26 -4.44 -9.32 6.43
C ASN A 26 -3.39 -9.30 7.56
N GLN A 27 -3.16 -10.46 8.18
CA GLN A 27 -2.25 -10.61 9.30
C GLN A 27 -0.79 -10.28 8.93
N GLU A 28 -0.35 -10.60 7.71
CA GLU A 28 1.00 -10.26 7.24
C GLU A 28 1.21 -8.73 7.28
N GLY A 29 0.20 -7.97 6.84
CA GLY A 29 0.25 -6.52 6.89
C GLY A 29 0.29 -5.99 8.32
N LEU A 30 -0.49 -6.59 9.22
CA LEU A 30 -0.49 -6.22 10.63
C LEU A 30 0.85 -6.51 11.33
N ASP A 31 1.48 -7.64 11.01
CA ASP A 31 2.77 -8.04 11.57
C ASP A 31 3.88 -7.08 11.11
N ILE A 32 3.88 -6.69 9.83
CA ILE A 32 4.81 -5.68 9.30
C ILE A 32 4.63 -4.35 10.03
N LEU A 33 3.39 -3.86 10.17
CA LEU A 33 3.12 -2.60 10.88
C LEU A 33 3.57 -2.67 12.34
N SER A 34 3.37 -3.82 13.00
CA SER A 34 3.77 -4.04 14.40
C SER A 34 5.30 -4.07 14.58
N SER A 35 6.05 -4.33 13.51
CA SER A 35 7.52 -4.30 13.52
C SER A 35 8.12 -2.89 13.40
N ILE A 36 7.32 -1.88 13.03
CA ILE A 36 7.78 -0.51 12.83
C ILE A 36 7.90 0.20 14.18
N SER A 37 9.13 0.53 14.57
CA SER A 37 9.42 1.30 15.78
C SER A 37 9.57 2.81 15.54
N GLN A 38 9.77 3.21 14.27
CA GLN A 38 9.87 4.62 13.88
C GLN A 38 8.49 5.30 13.84
N PRO A 39 8.41 6.62 14.08
CA PRO A 39 7.20 7.37 13.76
C PRO A 39 6.85 7.24 12.26
N VAL A 40 5.55 7.14 11.98
CA VAL A 40 5.05 6.90 10.62
C VAL A 40 4.42 8.15 10.02
N VAL A 41 4.64 8.34 8.72
CA VAL A 41 3.86 9.26 7.87
C VAL A 41 3.00 8.41 6.95
N VAL A 42 1.68 8.59 7.00
CA VAL A 42 0.75 7.80 6.19
C VAL A 42 0.21 8.66 5.04
N VAL A 43 0.32 8.17 3.81
CA VAL A 43 -0.28 8.80 2.62
C VAL A 43 -1.23 7.80 1.98
N SER A 44 -2.50 8.17 1.86
CA SER A 44 -3.54 7.36 1.24
C SER A 44 -4.07 8.01 -0.03
N ILE A 45 -4.43 7.20 -1.02
CA ILE A 45 -5.11 7.66 -2.24
C ILE A 45 -6.43 6.91 -2.44
N VAL A 46 -7.48 7.65 -2.79
CA VAL A 46 -8.82 7.12 -3.08
C VAL A 46 -9.34 7.80 -4.34
N GLY A 47 -10.13 7.08 -5.13
CA GLY A 47 -10.74 7.62 -6.34
C GLY A 47 -11.26 6.53 -7.27
N MET A 48 -11.91 6.95 -8.36
CA MET A 48 -12.53 6.05 -9.33
C MET A 48 -11.55 5.00 -9.87
N TYR A 49 -12.07 3.86 -10.27
CA TYR A 49 -11.31 2.83 -10.98
C TYR A 49 -10.63 3.39 -12.24
N ARG A 50 -9.40 2.93 -12.53
CA ARG A 50 -8.57 3.34 -13.69
C ARG A 50 -8.22 4.84 -13.82
N THR A 51 -8.09 5.56 -12.70
CA THR A 51 -7.66 6.98 -12.69
C THR A 51 -6.16 7.18 -12.41
N GLY A 52 -5.36 6.12 -12.43
CA GLY A 52 -3.90 6.21 -12.27
C GLY A 52 -3.40 6.33 -10.81
N LYS A 53 -4.22 5.94 -9.82
CA LYS A 53 -3.86 5.96 -8.40
C LYS A 53 -2.56 5.21 -8.09
N SER A 54 -2.53 3.91 -8.41
CA SER A 54 -1.38 3.03 -8.22
C SER A 54 -0.12 3.52 -8.95
N TYR A 55 -0.30 4.14 -10.12
CA TYR A 55 0.80 4.78 -10.85
C TYR A 55 1.40 5.94 -10.05
N LEU A 56 0.57 6.84 -9.52
CA LEU A 56 1.01 7.95 -8.69
C LEU A 56 1.68 7.46 -7.39
N MET A 57 1.13 6.42 -6.75
CA MET A 57 1.71 5.84 -5.53
C MET A 57 3.08 5.22 -5.76
N ASN A 58 3.31 4.56 -6.90
CA ASN A 58 4.65 4.09 -7.28
C ASN A 58 5.63 5.28 -7.45
N ARG A 59 5.19 6.40 -8.03
CA ARG A 59 6.04 7.59 -8.12
C ARG A 59 6.39 8.17 -6.75
N LEU A 60 5.45 8.16 -5.81
CA LEU A 60 5.68 8.61 -4.44
C LEU A 60 6.65 7.71 -3.67
N SER A 61 6.69 6.40 -3.96
CA SER A 61 7.68 5.49 -3.37
C SER A 61 9.09 5.63 -3.97
N GLY A 62 9.25 6.47 -5.00
CA GLY A 62 10.51 6.60 -5.75
C GLY A 62 10.80 5.43 -6.69
N LYS A 63 9.88 4.46 -6.84
CA LYS A 63 10.06 3.26 -7.66
C LYS A 63 9.20 3.31 -8.92
N ARG A 64 9.60 2.59 -9.98
CA ARG A 64 8.81 2.52 -11.24
C ARG A 64 7.74 1.42 -11.19
N THR A 65 7.95 0.43 -10.33
CA THR A 65 7.11 -0.75 -10.12
C THR A 65 6.84 -0.92 -8.64
N GLY A 66 5.74 -1.57 -8.27
CA GLY A 66 5.28 -1.68 -6.90
C GLY A 66 3.83 -2.09 -6.86
N PHE A 67 2.94 -1.13 -6.61
CA PHE A 67 1.50 -1.33 -6.76
C PHE A 67 1.17 -1.68 -8.21
N SER A 68 0.35 -2.69 -8.39
CA SER A 68 -0.07 -3.13 -9.71
C SER A 68 -0.96 -2.09 -10.37
N LEU A 69 -0.76 -1.87 -11.67
CA LEU A 69 -1.40 -0.78 -12.41
C LEU A 69 -2.79 -1.16 -12.98
N GLY A 70 -3.33 -2.33 -12.62
CA GLY A 70 -4.70 -2.75 -12.99
C GLY A 70 -4.93 -2.97 -14.48
N SER A 71 -3.93 -3.42 -15.24
CA SER A 71 -4.04 -3.66 -16.69
C SER A 71 -4.78 -4.95 -17.08
N THR A 72 -5.02 -5.87 -16.14
CA THR A 72 -5.69 -7.15 -16.37
C THR A 72 -7.11 -7.13 -15.81
N ILE A 73 -8.03 -7.72 -16.58
CA ILE A 73 -9.46 -7.87 -16.25
C ILE A 73 -9.68 -8.83 -15.06
N GLN A 74 -8.64 -9.51 -14.59
CA GLN A 74 -8.70 -10.40 -13.43
C GLN A 74 -8.21 -9.68 -12.18
N SER A 75 -9.10 -9.55 -11.21
CA SER A 75 -8.83 -8.91 -9.93
C SER A 75 -7.66 -9.59 -9.21
N GLU A 76 -6.53 -8.91 -9.14
CA GLU A 76 -5.68 -9.01 -7.96
C GLU A 76 -6.54 -8.71 -6.71
N VAL A 77 -6.15 -9.25 -5.55
CA VAL A 77 -6.89 -9.14 -4.29
C VAL A 77 -7.34 -7.68 -4.08
N LYS A 78 -8.67 -7.47 -4.04
CA LYS A 78 -9.27 -6.15 -3.90
C LYS A 78 -9.17 -5.67 -2.46
N GLY A 79 -9.19 -4.36 -2.26
CA GLY A 79 -9.17 -3.74 -0.93
C GLY A 79 -8.11 -2.64 -0.80
N ILE A 80 -7.41 -2.62 0.33
CA ILE A 80 -6.39 -1.61 0.66
C ILE A 80 -5.02 -2.28 0.71
N TRP A 81 -4.12 -1.81 -0.13
CA TRP A 81 -2.74 -2.26 -0.20
C TRP A 81 -1.82 -1.25 0.48
N MET A 82 -0.82 -1.73 1.20
CA MET A 82 0.16 -0.89 1.87
C MET A 82 1.57 -1.12 1.34
N TRP A 83 2.39 -0.09 1.39
CA TRP A 83 3.82 -0.18 1.12
C TRP A 83 4.61 0.73 2.05
N CYS A 84 5.43 0.12 2.92
CA CYS A 84 6.30 0.83 3.85
C CYS A 84 7.68 1.02 3.21
N VAL A 85 8.13 2.27 3.11
CA VAL A 85 9.42 2.65 2.54
C VAL A 85 10.09 3.72 3.42
N PRO A 86 11.42 3.90 3.32
CA PRO A 86 12.09 5.01 4.00
C PRO A 86 11.51 6.37 3.57
N HIS A 87 11.32 7.29 4.50
CA HIS A 87 10.83 8.62 4.14
C HIS A 87 11.92 9.41 3.38
N PRO A 88 11.61 10.03 2.22
CA PRO A 88 12.62 10.52 1.27
C PRO A 88 13.46 11.72 1.76
N ARG A 89 13.10 12.33 2.88
CA ARG A 89 13.77 13.51 3.46
C ARG A 89 14.17 13.36 4.93
N ARG A 90 13.76 12.28 5.58
CA ARG A 90 13.89 12.09 7.03
C ARG A 90 14.10 10.61 7.31
N ASP A 91 15.31 10.25 7.72
CA ASP A 91 15.73 8.88 8.01
C ASP A 91 15.13 8.31 9.31
N ASP A 92 14.66 9.18 10.19
CA ASP A 92 13.98 8.85 11.43
C ASP A 92 12.48 8.48 11.26
N LEU A 93 11.95 8.55 10.03
CA LEU A 93 10.55 8.29 9.73
C LEU A 93 10.37 7.15 8.71
N THR A 94 9.30 6.39 8.90
CA THR A 94 8.79 5.46 7.87
C THR A 94 7.61 6.08 7.12
N LEU A 95 7.65 6.03 5.79
CA LEU A 95 6.53 6.41 4.92
C LEU A 95 5.68 5.18 4.62
N VAL A 96 4.40 5.22 5.00
CA VAL A 96 3.41 4.19 4.69
C VAL A 96 2.49 4.71 3.59
N LEU A 97 2.59 4.09 2.42
CA LEU A 97 1.76 4.37 1.27
C LEU A 97 0.56 3.42 1.25
N LEU A 98 -0.66 3.96 1.19
CA LEU A 98 -1.89 3.19 1.09
C LEU A 98 -2.57 3.44 -0.27
N ASP A 99 -2.58 2.41 -1.11
CA ASP A 99 -3.32 2.41 -2.37
C ASP A 99 -4.64 1.67 -2.17
N THR A 100 -5.72 2.20 -2.74
CA THR A 100 -7.07 1.65 -2.55
C THR A 100 -7.68 1.18 -3.86
N GLU A 101 -8.53 0.17 -3.75
CA GLU A 101 -9.42 -0.24 -4.81
C GLU A 101 -10.17 0.95 -5.41
N GLY A 102 -10.37 0.91 -6.73
CA GLY A 102 -11.14 1.93 -7.42
C GLY A 102 -12.62 1.91 -7.07
N LEU A 103 -13.18 3.09 -6.81
CA LEU A 103 -14.63 3.26 -6.70
C LEU A 103 -15.30 3.03 -8.06
N GLY A 104 -16.52 2.49 -8.06
CA GLY A 104 -17.30 2.23 -9.27
C GLY A 104 -16.78 1.09 -10.13
N ASP A 105 -16.01 0.16 -9.54
CA ASP A 105 -15.63 -1.09 -10.21
C ASP A 105 -16.88 -1.93 -10.50
N VAL A 106 -17.12 -2.18 -11.78
CA VAL A 106 -18.34 -2.80 -12.31
C VAL A 106 -18.48 -4.26 -11.88
N GLU A 107 -17.39 -4.90 -11.45
CA GLU A 107 -17.38 -6.26 -10.91
C GLU A 107 -17.94 -6.39 -9.49
N LYS A 108 -18.24 -5.27 -8.81
CA LYS A 108 -18.89 -5.25 -7.49
C LYS A 108 -20.39 -4.94 -7.53
N VAL A 109 -21.01 -5.00 -8.72
CA VAL A 109 -22.46 -4.86 -8.90
C VAL A 109 -23.15 -6.22 -8.77
#